data_AF-A0A2D8EIA1-F1
#
_entry.id   AF-A0A2D8EIA1-F1
#
_cell.length_a   1.000
_cell.length_b   1.000
_cell.length_c   1.000
_cell.angle_alpha   90.00
_cell.angle_beta   90.00
_cell.angle_gamma   90.00
#
_symmetry.space_group_name_H-M   'P 1'
#
loop_
_entity.id
_entity.type
_entity.pdbx_description
1 polymer ?
#
loop_
_entity_poly.entity_id
_entity_poly.type
_entity_poly.pdbx_seq_one_letter_code
_entity_poly.pdbx_strand_id
1 'polypeptide(L)'
;MSKLKVGQKLADNIVALPKNVGLASDQQFMLDGYTKVRFPPNAYGKSKGVGSERMWVKIIDGDSLNGEGTLENEPMYSDFKLHQKVKFKEDEDGFPRYKA
;
A
#
# COMPACT_ATOMS: atom_id res chain seq x y z
N MET A 1 -7.69 -22.24 -7.71
CA MET A 1 -6.64 -21.30 -7.25
C MET A 1 -6.69 -21.20 -5.74
N SER A 2 -5.56 -21.36 -5.05
CA SER A 2 -5.50 -21.23 -3.58
C SER A 2 -5.48 -19.75 -3.19
N LYS A 3 -6.36 -19.34 -2.27
CA LYS A 3 -6.41 -17.98 -1.72
C LYS A 3 -5.20 -17.74 -0.80
N LEU A 4 -4.74 -16.49 -0.73
CA LEU A 4 -3.68 -16.09 0.22
C LEU A 4 -4.14 -16.30 1.66
N LYS A 5 -3.26 -16.83 2.51
CA LYS A 5 -3.50 -16.96 3.95
C LYS A 5 -2.91 -15.76 4.68
N VAL A 6 -3.62 -15.21 5.67
CA VAL A 6 -3.08 -14.16 6.55
C VAL A 6 -1.79 -14.65 7.20
N GLY A 7 -0.76 -13.79 7.23
CA GLY A 7 0.57 -14.12 7.75
C GLY A 7 1.49 -14.84 6.78
N GLN A 8 1.02 -15.19 5.57
CA GLN A 8 1.87 -15.80 4.54
C GLN A 8 2.92 -14.80 4.03
N LYS A 9 4.22 -15.16 4.12
CA LYS A 9 5.32 -14.45 3.44
C LYS A 9 5.20 -14.67 1.93
N LEU A 10 5.17 -13.60 1.15
CA LEU A 10 4.98 -13.63 -0.31
C LEU A 10 6.28 -13.30 -1.05
N ALA A 11 7.09 -12.41 -0.50
CA ALA A 11 8.44 -12.07 -0.95
C ALA A 11 9.20 -11.44 0.23
N ASP A 12 10.42 -10.96 -0.01
CA ASP A 12 11.11 -10.13 0.98
C ASP A 12 10.32 -8.85 1.23
N ASN A 13 10.05 -8.56 2.50
CA ASN A 13 9.22 -7.44 2.96
C ASN A 13 7.75 -7.43 2.48
N ILE A 14 7.24 -8.54 1.93
CA ILE A 14 5.83 -8.69 1.54
C ILE A 14 5.16 -9.80 2.34
N VAL A 15 4.10 -9.44 3.06
CA VAL A 15 3.30 -10.36 3.89
C VAL A 15 1.81 -10.06 3.72
N ALA A 16 0.99 -11.11 3.68
CA ALA A 16 -0.46 -10.98 3.66
C ALA A 16 -0.98 -10.54 5.03
N LEU A 17 -1.68 -9.39 5.09
CA LEU A 17 -2.18 -8.80 6.34
C LEU A 17 -3.71 -8.65 6.35
N PRO A 18 -4.35 -8.67 7.53
CA PRO A 18 -5.73 -8.21 7.70
C PRO A 18 -5.89 -6.71 7.38
N LYS A 19 -7.13 -6.28 7.13
CA LYS A 19 -7.48 -4.91 6.67
C LYS A 19 -6.96 -3.78 7.57
N ASN A 20 -6.76 -4.01 8.88
CA ASN A 20 -6.44 -2.96 9.85
C ASN A 20 -5.16 -3.23 10.67
N VAL A 21 -4.26 -4.09 10.17
CA VAL A 21 -3.02 -4.42 10.89
C VAL A 21 -1.82 -3.84 10.15
N GLY A 22 -1.00 -3.07 10.87
CA GLY A 22 0.32 -2.60 10.43
C GLY A 22 1.44 -3.56 10.87
N LEU A 23 2.65 -3.29 10.38
CA LEU A 23 3.87 -3.94 10.87
C LEU A 23 4.57 -3.02 11.87
N ALA A 24 5.35 -3.58 12.80
CA ALA A 24 6.12 -2.79 13.77
C ALA A 24 7.10 -1.81 13.09
N SER A 25 7.63 -2.19 11.93
CA SER A 25 8.51 -1.34 11.11
C SER A 25 7.81 -0.10 10.55
N ASP A 26 6.47 -0.07 10.52
CA ASP A 26 5.73 1.01 9.86
C ASP A 26 5.98 2.37 10.54
N GLN A 27 6.19 2.37 11.85
CA GLN A 27 6.44 3.59 12.60
C GLN A 27 7.72 4.30 12.15
N GLN A 28 8.78 3.56 11.83
CA GLN A 28 10.05 4.14 11.39
C GLN A 28 9.90 4.84 10.04
N PHE A 29 9.27 4.17 9.06
CA PHE A 29 9.01 4.76 7.75
C PHE A 29 8.12 6.00 7.83
N MET A 30 7.13 6.02 8.73
CA MET A 30 6.30 7.21 8.96
C MET A 30 7.12 8.40 9.46
N LEU A 31 8.10 8.18 10.34
CA LEU A 31 9.01 9.22 10.80
C LEU A 31 9.92 9.75 9.68
N ASP A 32 10.24 8.91 8.70
CA ASP A 32 11.09 9.27 7.55
C ASP A 32 10.31 9.97 6.41
N GLY A 33 9.06 10.39 6.65
CA GLY A 33 8.23 11.13 5.70
C GLY A 33 7.48 10.25 4.69
N TYR A 34 7.29 8.97 5.01
CA TYR A 34 6.51 8.05 4.18
C TYR A 34 5.11 7.82 4.76
N THR A 35 4.17 7.47 3.89
CA THR A 35 2.86 6.95 4.31
C THR A 35 2.53 5.68 3.55
N LYS A 36 1.77 4.78 4.18
CA LYS A 36 1.24 3.59 3.49
C LYS A 36 -0.07 3.94 2.84
N VAL A 37 -0.15 3.78 1.52
CA VAL A 37 -1.37 4.04 0.74
C VAL A 37 -1.93 2.73 0.20
N ARG A 38 -3.26 2.59 0.18
CA ARG A 38 -3.95 1.47 -0.46
C ARG A 38 -4.15 1.72 -1.95
N PHE A 39 -3.74 0.74 -2.76
CA PHE A 39 -3.89 0.75 -4.20
C PHE A 39 -4.83 -0.37 -4.66
N PRO A 40 -5.57 -0.15 -5.76
CA PRO A 40 -6.45 -1.17 -6.32
C PRO A 40 -5.63 -2.37 -6.82
N PRO A 41 -6.12 -3.60 -6.63
CA PRO A 41 -5.43 -4.78 -7.11
C PRO A 41 -5.61 -4.94 -8.64
N ASN A 42 -4.58 -5.44 -9.31
CA ASN A 42 -4.60 -5.88 -10.71
C ASN A 42 -5.33 -7.23 -10.86
N ALA A 43 -5.44 -7.73 -12.09
CA ALA A 43 -6.14 -9.00 -12.37
C ALA A 43 -5.56 -10.20 -11.61
N TYR A 44 -4.23 -10.26 -11.48
CA TYR A 44 -3.55 -11.30 -10.72
C TYR A 44 -3.88 -11.21 -9.22
N GLY A 45 -3.77 -10.03 -8.61
CA GLY A 45 -4.15 -9.79 -7.21
C GLY A 45 -5.60 -10.17 -6.92
N LYS A 46 -6.54 -9.78 -7.79
CA LYS A 46 -7.95 -10.17 -7.68
C LYS A 46 -8.14 -11.68 -7.68
N SER A 47 -7.44 -12.41 -8.57
CA SER A 47 -7.50 -13.88 -8.63
C SER A 47 -6.99 -14.58 -7.37
N LYS A 48 -6.15 -13.90 -6.59
CA LYS A 48 -5.60 -14.37 -5.30
C LYS A 48 -6.44 -13.96 -4.10
N GLY A 49 -7.50 -13.17 -4.31
CA GLY A 49 -8.36 -12.63 -3.26
C GLY A 49 -7.78 -11.40 -2.55
N VAL A 50 -6.85 -10.67 -3.18
CA VAL A 50 -6.32 -9.41 -2.65
C VAL A 50 -7.38 -8.32 -2.81
N GLY A 51 -7.74 -7.64 -1.72
CA GLY A 51 -8.67 -6.50 -1.76
C GLY A 51 -8.00 -5.17 -2.13
N SER A 52 -6.76 -4.99 -1.70
CA SER A 52 -5.91 -3.83 -2.00
C SER A 52 -4.46 -4.17 -1.69
N GLU A 53 -3.53 -3.57 -2.41
CA GLU A 53 -2.10 -3.61 -2.06
C GLU A 53 -1.74 -2.36 -1.26
N ARG A 54 -1.03 -2.51 -0.14
CA ARG A 54 -0.52 -1.38 0.64
C ARG A 54 0.92 -1.15 0.29
N MET A 55 1.24 0.08 -0.11
CA MET A 55 2.57 0.44 -0.59
C MET A 55 3.06 1.73 0.05
N TRP A 56 4.38 1.85 0.21
CA TRP A 56 5.00 3.05 0.74
C TRP A 56 5.06 4.15 -0.31
N VAL A 57 4.58 5.32 0.08
CA VAL A 57 4.62 6.54 -0.71
C VAL A 57 5.42 7.57 0.08
N LYS A 58 6.50 8.09 -0.51
CA LYS A 58 7.24 9.22 0.04
C LYS A 58 6.47 10.50 -0.25
N ILE A 59 6.05 11.20 0.81
CA ILE A 59 5.23 12.40 0.70
C ILE A 59 6.07 13.52 0.07
N ILE A 60 5.52 14.19 -0.94
CA ILE A 60 6.12 15.38 -1.57
C ILE A 60 5.35 16.63 -1.16
N ASP A 61 4.02 16.54 -1.11
CA ASP A 61 3.14 17.62 -0.71
C ASP A 61 1.90 17.06 0.02
N GLY A 62 1.38 17.82 0.99
CA GLY A 62 0.30 17.40 1.88
C GLY A 62 0.76 16.65 3.14
N ASP A 63 -0.11 15.79 3.67
CA ASP A 63 0.10 15.05 4.91
C ASP A 63 -0.04 13.52 4.70
N SER A 64 0.11 12.74 5.78
CA SER A 64 0.09 11.28 5.73
C SER A 64 -1.25 10.66 5.28
N LEU A 65 -2.34 11.40 5.36
CA LEU A 65 -3.70 10.96 5.01
C LEU A 65 -4.15 11.58 3.68
N ASN A 66 -3.73 12.80 3.36
CA ASN A 66 -4.17 13.55 2.20
C ASN A 66 -2.99 14.27 1.55
N GLY A 67 -2.60 13.85 0.35
CA GLY A 67 -1.45 14.45 -0.32
C GLY A 67 -1.08 13.81 -1.65
N GLU A 68 0.13 14.14 -2.08
CA GLU A 68 0.80 13.54 -3.22
C GLU A 68 2.23 13.13 -2.89
N GLY A 69 2.69 12.10 -3.57
CA GLY A 69 4.01 11.55 -3.31
C GLY A 69 4.48 10.59 -4.38
N THR A 70 5.64 10.00 -4.13
CA THR A 70 6.28 9.03 -5.02
C THR A 70 6.20 7.64 -4.42
N LEU A 71 5.76 6.66 -5.21
CA LEU A 71 5.77 5.26 -4.82
C LEU A 71 7.22 4.76 -4.66
N GLU A 72 7.59 4.24 -3.50
CA GLU A 72 8.94 3.77 -3.19
C GLU A 72 8.97 2.27 -2.88
N ASN A 73 7.98 1.53 -3.39
CA ASN A 73 7.95 0.07 -3.35
C ASN A 73 7.68 -0.50 -4.75
N GLU A 74 8.16 -1.72 -4.99
CA GLU A 74 7.77 -2.49 -6.17
C GLU A 74 6.38 -3.09 -5.96
N PRO A 75 5.40 -2.79 -6.83
CA PRO A 75 4.07 -3.37 -6.77
C PRO A 75 4.09 -4.83 -7.21
N MET A 76 3.44 -5.70 -6.44
CA MET A 76 3.27 -7.12 -6.76
C MET A 76 1.85 -7.43 -7.27
N TYR A 77 0.87 -6.68 -6.79
CA TYR A 77 -0.56 -6.95 -7.01
C TYR A 77 -1.31 -5.74 -7.55
N SER A 78 -0.63 -4.70 -8.00
CA SER A 78 -1.21 -3.47 -8.55
C SER A 78 -0.55 -3.11 -9.88
N ASP A 79 -1.23 -2.32 -10.72
CA ASP A 79 -0.74 -1.95 -12.07
C ASP A 79 0.15 -0.69 -12.07
N PHE A 80 0.60 -0.26 -10.88
CA PHE A 80 1.44 0.93 -10.71
C PHE A 80 2.92 0.59 -10.96
N LYS A 81 3.78 1.60 -10.94
CA LYS A 81 5.22 1.45 -11.13
C LYS A 81 6.00 2.07 -9.98
N LEU A 82 7.15 1.49 -9.67
CA LEU A 82 8.14 2.11 -8.79
C LEU A 82 8.46 3.54 -9.27
N HIS A 83 8.59 4.47 -8.33
CA HIS A 83 8.79 5.89 -8.54
C HIS A 83 7.67 6.64 -9.28
N GLN A 84 6.49 6.02 -9.44
CA GLN A 84 5.33 6.72 -9.98
C GLN A 84 4.82 7.77 -8.99
N LYS A 85 4.55 8.97 -9.49
CA LYS A 85 3.84 10.01 -8.73
C LYS A 85 2.37 9.65 -8.59
N VAL A 86 1.84 9.73 -7.37
CA VAL A 86 0.49 9.33 -7.02
C VAL A 86 -0.15 10.36 -6.10
N LYS A 87 -1.47 10.53 -6.25
CA LYS A 87 -2.29 11.30 -5.30
C LYS A 87 -3.05 10.33 -4.41
N PHE A 88 -3.24 10.70 -3.16
CA PHE A 88 -3.97 9.90 -2.20
C PHE A 88 -4.82 10.77 -1.27
N LYS A 89 -5.90 10.17 -0.77
CA LYS A 89 -6.83 10.82 0.15
C LYS A 89 -7.30 9.81 1.19
N GLU A 90 -7.61 10.29 2.38
CA GLU A 90 -8.23 9.50 3.44
C GLU A 90 -9.53 8.85 2.94
N ASP A 91 -9.66 7.55 3.20
CA ASP A 91 -10.89 6.76 3.01
C ASP A 91 -11.70 6.74 4.31
N GLU A 92 -12.95 6.27 4.28
CA GLU A 92 -13.88 6.33 5.43
C GLU A 92 -13.39 5.61 6.70
N ASP A 93 -12.41 4.71 6.56
CA ASP A 93 -11.80 3.99 7.67
C ASP A 93 -10.51 4.63 8.22
N GLY A 94 -10.26 5.89 7.87
CA GLY A 94 -9.12 6.67 8.38
C GLY A 94 -7.77 6.24 7.79
N PHE A 95 -7.79 5.62 6.60
CA PHE A 95 -6.58 5.15 5.93
C PHE A 95 -6.48 5.73 4.52
N PRO A 96 -5.31 6.23 4.09
CA PRO A 96 -5.17 6.83 2.78
C PRO A 96 -5.28 5.80 1.66
N ARG A 97 -6.00 6.17 0.61
CA ARG A 97 -6.19 5.39 -0.59
C ARG A 97 -5.79 6.20 -1.82
N TYR A 98 -5.23 5.51 -2.80
CA TYR A 98 -4.93 6.09 -4.10
C TYR A 98 -6.18 6.76 -4.69
N LYS A 99 -5.99 7.97 -5.21
CA LYS A 99 -6.99 8.76 -5.89
C LYS A 99 -6.52 9.00 -7.33
N ALA A 100 -7.32 8.52 -8.28
CA ALA A 100 -7.14 8.78 -9.71
C ALA A 100 -7.43 10.24 -10.06
#